data_AF-A0A5W3NUL0-F1
#
_entry.id   AF-A0A5W3NUL0-F1
#
_cell.length_a   1.000
_cell.length_b   1.000
_cell.length_c   1.000
_cell.angle_alpha   90.00
_cell.angle_beta   90.00
_cell.angle_gamma   90.00
#
_symmetry.space_group_name_H-M   'P 1'
#
loop_
_entity.id
_entity.type
_entity.pdbx_description
1 polymer ?
#
loop_
_entity_poly.entity_id
_entity_poly.type
_entity_poly.pdbx_seq_one_letter_code
_entity_poly.pdbx_strand_id
1 'polypeptide(L)'
;MIKLERNFTPLFFSPQNVSRLTEKFKSSGTHVWHHDDVKNSLMELSDKKCAYCEVKLGEKSTYHEVEHFKDKNDYPDDVIEWNNLLPSCRHCNGSKGTHDVVQEPI
;
A
#
# COMPACT_ATOMS: atom_id res chain seq x y z
N MET A 1 14.00 3.00 4.75
CA MET A 1 12.95 3.18 3.73
C MET A 1 13.55 3.93 2.57
N ILE A 2 13.22 3.54 1.34
CA ILE A 2 13.56 4.35 0.16
C ILE A 2 12.70 5.59 0.11
N LYS A 3 13.25 6.63 -0.50
CA LYS A 3 12.47 7.80 -0.86
C LYS A 3 11.54 7.45 -2.02
N LEU A 4 10.24 7.57 -1.79
CA LEU A 4 9.22 7.42 -2.83
C LEU A 4 8.75 8.80 -3.29
N GLU A 5 9.04 9.15 -4.54
CA GLU A 5 8.66 10.43 -5.13
C GLU A 5 7.23 10.33 -5.70
N ARG A 6 6.24 10.83 -4.96
CA ARG A 6 4.82 10.79 -5.36
C ARG A 6 4.45 11.98 -6.24
N ASN A 7 5.16 12.12 -7.36
CA ASN A 7 4.93 13.20 -8.33
C ASN A 7 3.72 12.95 -9.25
N PHE A 8 3.02 11.84 -9.04
CA PHE A 8 1.82 11.47 -9.77
C PHE A 8 0.81 10.78 -8.84
N THR A 9 -0.45 10.85 -9.23
CA THR A 9 -1.54 10.05 -8.63
C THR A 9 -2.19 9.25 -9.76
N PRO A 10 -2.19 7.91 -9.69
CA PRO A 10 -2.83 7.09 -10.71
C PRO A 10 -4.34 7.37 -10.79
N LEU A 11 -4.92 7.31 -11.99
CA LEU A 11 -6.36 7.54 -12.21
C LEU A 11 -7.26 6.64 -11.36
N PHE A 12 -6.77 5.44 -11.00
CA PHE A 12 -7.44 4.53 -10.09
C PHE A 12 -7.79 5.20 -8.75
N PHE A 13 -6.91 6.06 -8.23
CA PHE A 13 -7.04 6.78 -6.96
C PHE A 13 -7.77 8.12 -7.11
N SER A 14 -8.71 8.22 -8.05
CA SER A 14 -9.59 9.39 -8.12
C SER A 14 -10.42 9.53 -6.83
N PRO A 15 -10.79 10.76 -6.42
CA PRO A 15 -11.57 10.97 -5.19
C PRO A 15 -12.86 10.14 -5.14
N GLN A 16 -13.52 9.94 -6.29
CA GLN A 16 -14.73 9.13 -6.38
C GLN A 16 -14.44 7.64 -6.14
N ASN A 17 -13.35 7.11 -6.71
CA ASN A 17 -12.96 5.72 -6.50
C ASN A 17 -12.50 5.47 -5.07
N VAL A 18 -11.70 6.37 -4.52
CA VAL A 18 -11.28 6.35 -3.11
C VAL A 18 -12.50 6.24 -2.21
N SER A 19 -13.43 7.19 -2.29
CA SER A 19 -14.62 7.22 -1.43
C SER A 19 -15.44 5.93 -1.57
N ARG A 20 -15.69 5.49 -2.81
CA ARG A 20 -16.47 4.27 -3.08
C ARG A 20 -15.81 3.01 -2.52
N LEU A 21 -14.49 2.87 -2.66
CA LEU A 21 -13.75 1.69 -2.23
C LEU A 21 -13.55 1.67 -0.71
N THR A 22 -13.31 2.82 -0.09
CA THR A 22 -13.28 2.96 1.37
C THR A 22 -14.61 2.52 1.99
N GLU A 23 -15.74 3.01 1.48
CA GLU A 23 -17.05 2.59 2.00
C GLU A 23 -17.34 1.10 1.76
N LYS A 24 -16.87 0.55 0.63
CA LYS A 24 -16.93 -0.90 0.39
C LYS A 24 -16.11 -1.68 1.42
N PHE A 25 -14.90 -1.22 1.74
CA PHE A 25 -14.08 -1.87 2.76
C PHE A 25 -14.76 -1.83 4.14
N LYS A 26 -15.26 -0.67 4.57
CA LYS A 26 -15.93 -0.52 5.87
C LYS A 26 -17.20 -1.37 5.98
N SER A 27 -17.98 -1.47 4.90
CA SER A 27 -19.27 -2.19 4.92
C SER A 27 -19.13 -3.71 4.83
N SER A 28 -18.15 -4.22 4.08
CA SER A 28 -18.05 -5.67 3.80
C SER A 28 -16.69 -6.30 4.11
N GLY A 29 -15.73 -5.54 4.64
CA GLY A 29 -14.36 -6.00 4.90
C GLY A 29 -13.61 -6.41 3.62
N THR A 30 -14.09 -6.01 2.44
CA THR A 30 -13.50 -6.44 1.17
C THR A 30 -12.13 -5.80 0.97
N HIS A 31 -11.12 -6.60 0.63
CA HIS A 31 -9.77 -6.14 0.36
C HIS A 31 -9.70 -5.34 -0.95
N VAL A 32 -10.08 -4.07 -0.90
CA VAL A 32 -10.21 -3.18 -2.07
C VAL A 32 -8.88 -2.83 -2.75
N TRP A 33 -7.76 -3.04 -2.05
CA TRP A 33 -6.40 -2.86 -2.58
C TRP A 33 -5.89 -4.06 -3.40
N HIS A 34 -6.61 -5.19 -3.41
CA HIS A 34 -6.29 -6.34 -4.26
C HIS A 34 -6.72 -6.10 -5.72
N HIS A 35 -6.13 -5.09 -6.37
CA HIS A 35 -6.41 -4.71 -7.75
C HIS A 35 -5.10 -4.54 -8.54
N ASP A 36 -5.10 -4.91 -9.82
CA ASP A 36 -3.89 -4.87 -10.64
C ASP A 36 -3.41 -3.43 -10.88
N ASP A 37 -4.32 -2.47 -11.03
CA ASP A 37 -3.94 -1.04 -11.11
C ASP A 37 -3.20 -0.55 -9.86
N VAL A 38 -3.63 -0.98 -8.66
CA VAL A 38 -2.95 -0.64 -7.40
C VAL A 38 -1.54 -1.22 -7.41
N LYS A 39 -1.41 -2.50 -7.75
CA LYS A 39 -0.11 -3.17 -7.81
C LYS A 39 0.81 -2.52 -8.85
N ASN A 40 0.33 -2.32 -10.07
CA ASN A 40 1.13 -1.74 -11.15
C ASN A 40 1.59 -0.32 -10.80
N SER A 41 0.72 0.48 -10.19
CA SER A 41 1.07 1.83 -9.73
C SER A 41 2.17 1.82 -8.66
N LEU A 42 2.10 0.91 -7.69
CA LEU A 42 3.12 0.80 -6.64
C LEU A 42 4.46 0.28 -7.17
N MET A 43 4.43 -0.61 -8.16
CA MET A 43 5.64 -1.08 -8.85
C MET A 43 6.30 0.05 -9.64
N GLU A 44 5.52 0.91 -10.30
CA GLU A 44 6.03 2.10 -10.98
C GLU A 44 6.62 3.11 -9.99
N LEU A 45 5.92 3.37 -8.88
CA LEU A 45 6.36 4.32 -7.84
C LEU A 45 7.73 3.98 -7.24
N SER A 46 8.05 2.70 -7.12
CA SER A 46 9.25 2.22 -6.40
C SER A 46 10.37 1.72 -7.30
N ASP A 47 10.23 1.84 -8.62
CA ASP A 47 11.12 1.13 -9.57
C ASP A 47 11.21 -0.37 -9.25
N LYS A 48 10.04 -0.96 -8.96
CA LYS A 48 9.87 -2.38 -8.61
C LYS A 48 10.65 -2.81 -7.37
N LYS A 49 10.81 -1.95 -6.37
CA LYS A 49 11.53 -2.26 -5.13
C LYS A 49 10.62 -2.25 -3.91
N CYS A 50 10.97 -3.04 -2.91
CA CYS A 50 10.38 -2.94 -1.59
C CYS A 50 10.70 -1.56 -0.99
N ALA A 51 9.67 -0.85 -0.50
CA ALA A 51 9.80 0.46 0.13
C ALA A 51 10.70 0.44 1.38
N TYR A 52 10.85 -0.72 2.01
CA TYR A 52 11.59 -0.88 3.26
C TYR A 52 13.04 -1.32 3.05
N CYS A 53 13.25 -2.44 2.34
CA CYS A 53 14.55 -3.10 2.22
C CYS A 53 15.17 -3.04 0.82
N GLU A 54 14.54 -2.35 -0.13
CA GLU A 54 15.05 -2.09 -1.49
C GLU A 54 15.22 -3.31 -2.38
N VAL A 55 14.88 -4.52 -1.90
CA VAL A 55 14.89 -5.72 -2.73
C VAL A 55 13.95 -5.54 -3.91
N LYS A 56 14.39 -5.97 -5.10
CA LYS A 56 13.52 -6.02 -6.27
C LYS A 56 12.35 -6.97 -6.01
N LEU A 57 11.15 -6.55 -6.38
CA LEU A 57 9.91 -7.29 -6.27
C LEU A 57 9.56 -7.94 -7.61
N GLY A 58 8.92 -9.11 -7.56
CA GLY A 58 8.50 -9.83 -8.77
C GLY A 58 9.64 -10.60 -9.48
N GLU A 59 10.86 -10.57 -8.92
CA GLU A 59 11.96 -11.47 -9.29
C GLU A 59 12.13 -12.53 -8.17
N LYS A 60 12.49 -13.77 -8.50
CA LYS A 60 12.93 -14.83 -7.55
C LYS A 60 12.29 -14.80 -6.15
N SER A 61 11.22 -15.56 -5.87
CA SER A 61 10.62 -15.74 -4.53
C SER A 61 10.27 -14.46 -3.73
N THR A 62 10.44 -13.25 -4.29
CA THR A 62 10.06 -11.98 -3.67
C THR A 62 8.69 -11.56 -4.20
N TYR A 63 7.67 -11.92 -3.44
CA TYR A 63 6.30 -11.54 -3.75
C TYR A 63 6.12 -10.05 -3.52
N HIS A 64 5.42 -9.42 -4.46
CA HIS A 64 4.94 -8.05 -4.32
C HIS A 64 3.65 -8.05 -3.50
N GLU A 65 3.69 -7.39 -2.34
CA GLU A 65 2.53 -7.15 -1.49
C GLU A 65 2.24 -5.66 -1.37
N VAL A 66 0.96 -5.34 -1.27
CA VAL A 66 0.48 -3.98 -0.99
C VAL A 66 0.43 -3.81 0.51
N GLU A 67 1.28 -2.95 1.04
CA GLU A 67 1.32 -2.63 2.47
C GLU A 67 0.63 -1.31 2.77
N HIS A 68 0.00 -1.22 3.94
CA HIS A 68 -0.59 0.01 4.48
C HIS A 68 0.35 0.63 5.49
N PHE A 69 0.77 1.88 5.25
CA PHE A 69 1.64 2.60 6.18
C PHE A 69 0.95 2.77 7.53
N LYS A 70 -0.26 3.31 7.54
CA LYS A 70 -1.20 3.25 8.66
C LYS A 70 -2.07 2.00 8.53
N ASP A 71 -2.13 1.15 9.55
CA ASP A 71 -2.86 -0.11 9.46
C ASP A 71 -4.34 0.11 9.14
N LYS A 72 -4.86 -0.72 8.23
CA LYS A 72 -6.24 -0.68 7.74
C LYS A 72 -7.31 -0.93 8.80
N ASN A 73 -6.99 -1.60 9.91
CA ASN A 73 -7.97 -1.87 10.97
C ASN A 73 -8.13 -0.65 11.88
N ASP A 74 -7.04 0.05 12.16
CA ASP A 74 -7.03 1.26 12.99
C ASP A 74 -7.45 2.50 12.19
N TYR A 75 -7.07 2.55 10.90
CA TYR A 75 -7.33 3.67 10.00
C TYR A 75 -8.08 3.21 8.72
N PRO A 76 -9.34 2.76 8.86
CA PRO A 76 -10.12 2.25 7.72
C PRO A 76 -10.41 3.31 6.65
N ASP A 77 -10.38 4.59 7.01
CA ASP A 77 -10.50 5.71 6.07
C ASP A 77 -9.31 5.82 5.12
N ASP A 78 -8.13 5.38 5.56
CA ASP A 78 -6.87 5.45 4.80
C ASP A 78 -6.60 4.18 3.97
N VAL A 79 -7.53 3.21 3.94
CA VAL A 79 -7.32 1.86 3.40
C VAL A 79 -6.97 1.82 1.91
N ILE A 80 -7.39 2.82 1.14
CA ILE A 80 -7.14 2.91 -0.30
C ILE A 80 -6.51 4.24 -0.68
N GLU A 81 -5.98 4.99 0.30
CA GLU A 81 -5.30 6.24 0.01
C GLU A 81 -3.95 6.00 -0.62
N TRP A 82 -3.71 6.67 -1.76
CA TRP A 82 -2.49 6.50 -2.52
C TRP A 82 -1.26 6.67 -1.64
N ASN A 83 -1.25 7.72 -0.82
CA ASN A 83 -0.15 8.06 0.08
C ASN A 83 0.02 7.05 1.23
N ASN A 84 -1.01 6.27 1.56
CA ASN A 84 -0.97 5.25 2.60
C ASN A 84 -0.50 3.88 2.08
N LEU A 85 -0.49 3.65 0.77
CA LEU A 85 -0.11 2.36 0.19
C LEU A 85 1.37 2.32 -0.22
N LEU A 86 2.06 1.23 0.12
CA LEU A 86 3.48 1.01 -0.15
C LEU A 86 3.71 -0.33 -0.86
N PRO A 87 4.64 -0.39 -1.85
CA PRO A 87 5.14 -1.66 -2.36
C PRO A 87 6.04 -2.31 -1.32
N SER A 88 5.76 -3.57 -0.97
CA SER A 88 6.52 -4.28 0.04
C SER A 88 6.81 -5.72 -0.38
N CYS A 89 7.88 -6.29 0.17
CA CYS A 89 8.07 -7.73 0.14
C CYS A 89 7.37 -8.36 1.36
N ARG A 90 6.99 -9.63 1.24
CA ARG A 90 6.33 -10.40 2.31
C ARG A 90 7.05 -10.33 3.66
N HIS A 91 8.39 -10.34 3.65
CA HIS A 91 9.17 -10.28 4.88
C HIS A 91 8.99 -8.95 5.62
N CYS A 92 9.10 -7.82 4.91
CA CYS A 92 8.94 -6.50 5.52
C CYS A 92 7.50 -6.22 5.93
N ASN A 93 6.53 -6.61 5.08
CA ASN A 93 5.11 -6.47 5.40
C ASN A 93 4.77 -7.25 6.69
N GLY A 94 5.15 -8.53 6.74
CA GLY A 94 4.94 -9.36 7.94
C GLY A 94 5.68 -8.87 9.18
N SER A 95 6.83 -8.21 9.02
CA SER A 95 7.59 -7.64 10.15
C SER A 95 6.92 -6.40 10.73
N LYS A 96 6.26 -5.57 9.91
CA LYS A 96 5.49 -4.43 10.40
C LYS A 96 4.20 -4.88 11.09
N GLY A 97 3.48 -5.84 10.50
CA GLY A 97 2.24 -6.36 11.07
C GLY A 97 1.23 -5.24 11.37
N THR A 98 0.79 -5.14 12.62
CA THR A 98 -0.20 -4.15 13.10
C THR A 98 0.45 -2.98 13.84
N HIS A 99 1.71 -2.66 13.53
CA HIS A 99 2.40 -1.51 14.14
C HIS A 99 1.70 -0.19 13.78
N ASP A 100 1.33 0.59 14.80
CA ASP A 100 0.69 1.90 14.62
C ASP A 100 1.75 3.00 14.48
N VAL A 101 2.02 3.39 13.24
CA VAL A 101 2.98 4.44 12.87
C VAL A 101 2.60 5.84 13.36
N VAL A 102 1.34 6.06 13.74
CA VAL A 102 0.86 7.35 14.27
C VAL A 102 1.18 7.45 15.75
N GLN A 103 1.02 6.34 16.50
CA GLN A 103 1.39 6.28 17.92
C GLN A 103 2.89 6.11 18.13
N GLU A 104 3.55 5.30 17.29
CA GLU A 104 4.98 4.99 17.36
C GLU A 104 5.65 5.18 15.99
N PRO A 105 6.15 6.39 15.67
CA PRO A 105 6.75 6.69 14.36
C PRO A 105 8.01 5.88 14.03
N ILE A 106 8.24 5.63 12.73
CA ILE A 106 9.38 4.87 12.15
C ILE A 106 10.36 5.79 11.42
#